data_AF-R2SBC3-F1
#
_entry.id   AF-R2SBC3-F1
#
_cell.length_a   1.000
_cell.length_b   1.000
_cell.length_c   1.000
_cell.angle_alpha   90.00
_cell.angle_beta   90.00
_cell.angle_gamma   90.00
#
_symmetry.space_group_name_H-M   'P 1'
#
loop_
_entity.id
_entity.type
_entity.pdbx_description
1 polymer ?
#
loop_
_entity_poly.entity_id
_entity_poly.type
_entity_poly.pdbx_seq_one_letter_code
_entity_poly.pdbx_strand_id
1 'polypeptide(L)'
;MRKYRKLLLVFVLIIGFFFTCKGLFRNLRYETTFDQSFISPNRNTKIFVRYDYVSRPSVFLKDGREIYSYEGPGFMETLQFDVEWVDNDTFILYNKQVNESYTVEIPR
;
A
#
# COMPACT_ATOMS: atom_id res chain seq x y z
N MET A 1 -36.58 25.99 -9.86
CA MET A 1 -36.22 24.54 -9.94
C MET A 1 -35.22 24.18 -11.05
N ARG A 2 -35.32 24.67 -12.30
CA ARG A 2 -34.35 24.35 -13.40
C ARG A 2 -32.88 24.73 -13.13
N LYS A 3 -32.61 25.85 -12.46
CA LYS A 3 -31.24 26.33 -12.15
C LYS A 3 -30.53 25.41 -11.14
N TYR A 4 -31.24 24.99 -10.08
CA TYR A 4 -30.72 24.07 -9.07
C TYR A 4 -30.47 22.65 -9.61
N ARG A 5 -31.27 22.19 -10.59
CA ARG A 5 -31.06 20.88 -11.24
C ARG A 5 -29.74 20.81 -12.03
N LYS A 6 -29.34 21.90 -12.68
CA LYS A 6 -28.03 21.98 -13.37
C LYS A 6 -26.88 22.02 -12.36
N LEU A 7 -27.05 22.75 -11.25
CA LEU A 7 -26.06 22.84 -10.18
C LEU A 7 -25.86 21.49 -9.46
N LEU A 8 -26.94 20.76 -9.20
CA LEU A 8 -26.90 19.41 -8.65
C LEU A 8 -26.16 18.43 -9.58
N LEU A 9 -26.42 18.49 -10.89
CA LEU A 9 -25.73 17.66 -11.88
C LEU A 9 -24.23 17.91 -11.91
N VAL A 10 -23.81 19.18 -11.87
CA VAL A 10 -22.39 19.55 -11.80
C VAL A 10 -21.76 19.00 -10.51
N PHE A 11 -22.46 19.10 -9.38
CA PHE A 11 -21.97 18.58 -8.10
C PHE A 11 -21.79 17.05 -8.10
N VAL A 12 -22.75 16.30 -8.69
CA VAL A 12 -22.64 14.84 -8.85
C VAL A 12 -21.48 14.46 -9.77
N LEU A 13 -21.26 15.21 -10.86
CA LEU A 13 -20.12 14.98 -11.76
C LEU A 13 -18.78 15.23 -11.06
N ILE A 14 -18.68 16.29 -10.25
CA ILE A 14 -17.48 16.59 -9.46
C ILE A 14 -17.20 15.46 -8.46
N ILE A 15 -18.22 15.01 -7.71
CA ILE A 15 -18.08 13.89 -6.77
C ILE A 15 -17.67 12.61 -7.50
N GLY A 16 -18.33 12.28 -8.62
CA GLY A 16 -17.99 11.13 -9.44
C GLY A 16 -16.56 11.19 -10.00
N PHE A 17 -16.09 12.38 -10.36
CA PHE A 17 -14.71 12.62 -10.78
C PHE A 17 -13.73 12.36 -9.62
N PHE A 18 -14.02 12.84 -8.41
CA PHE A 18 -13.19 12.54 -7.22
C PHE A 18 -13.13 11.03 -6.91
N PHE A 19 -14.23 10.29 -7.07
CA PHE A 19 -14.23 8.83 -6.89
C PHE A 19 -13.41 8.11 -7.97
N THR A 20 -13.53 8.53 -9.24
CA THR A 20 -12.76 7.95 -10.35
C THR A 20 -11.26 8.25 -10.21
N CYS A 21 -10.92 9.46 -9.77
CA CYS A 21 -9.54 9.88 -9.54
C CYS A 21 -8.83 9.05 -8.47
N LYS A 22 -9.52 8.62 -7.39
CA LYS A 22 -8.92 7.75 -6.36
C LYS A 22 -8.34 6.45 -6.94
N GLY A 23 -8.98 5.88 -7.97
CA GLY A 23 -8.48 4.69 -8.66
C GLY A 23 -7.23 4.97 -9.51
N LEU A 24 -7.17 6.12 -10.18
CA LEU A 24 -6.03 6.52 -11.01
C LEU A 24 -4.78 6.82 -10.17
N PHE A 25 -4.96 7.47 -9.01
CA PHE A 25 -3.86 7.80 -8.10
C PHE A 25 -3.25 6.59 -7.39
N ARG A 26 -3.91 5.42 -7.37
CA ARG A 26 -3.33 4.20 -6.77
C ARG A 26 -2.05 3.76 -7.46
N ASN A 27 -1.97 3.88 -8.79
CA ASN A 27 -0.77 3.53 -9.55
C ASN A 27 0.33 4.58 -9.45
N LEU A 28 -0.04 5.84 -9.21
CA LEU A 28 0.91 6.91 -8.90
C LEU A 28 1.40 6.85 -7.46
N ARG A 29 0.82 6.02 -6.59
CA ARG A 29 1.12 6.04 -5.16
C ARG A 29 2.50 5.47 -4.86
N TYR A 30 2.96 4.47 -5.60
CA TYR A 30 4.15 3.69 -5.25
C TYR A 30 5.34 4.00 -6.15
N GLU A 31 6.52 4.12 -5.55
CA GLU A 31 7.79 4.21 -6.25
C GLU A 31 8.35 2.79 -6.45
N THR A 32 8.34 2.31 -7.70
CA THR A 32 8.70 0.91 -8.03
C THR A 32 10.20 0.65 -8.05
N THR A 33 11.03 1.70 -7.96
CA THR A 33 12.50 1.59 -7.98
C THR A 33 13.04 0.83 -6.75
N PHE A 34 12.31 0.86 -5.64
CA PHE A 34 12.72 0.28 -4.36
C PHE A 34 11.92 -0.97 -3.97
N ASP A 35 11.19 -1.56 -4.91
CA ASP A 35 10.42 -2.79 -4.67
C ASP A 35 11.35 -3.91 -4.20
N GLN A 36 11.07 -4.45 -3.01
CA GLN A 36 11.77 -5.60 -2.46
C GLN A 36 10.87 -6.82 -2.47
N SER A 37 11.44 -7.99 -2.74
CA SER A 37 10.67 -9.23 -2.77
C SER A 37 11.24 -10.27 -1.84
N PHE A 38 10.37 -10.88 -1.04
CA PHE A 38 10.73 -11.89 -0.05
C PHE A 38 9.95 -13.17 -0.32
N ILE A 39 10.60 -14.30 -0.09
CA ILE A 39 10.03 -15.64 -0.32
C ILE A 39 9.91 -16.34 1.03
N SER A 40 8.72 -16.89 1.29
CA SER A 40 8.42 -17.69 2.49
C SER A 40 9.37 -18.89 2.65
N PRO A 41 9.53 -19.42 3.88
CA PRO A 41 10.43 -20.56 4.14
C PRO A 41 10.13 -21.79 3.28
N ASN A 42 8.85 -22.11 3.04
CA ASN A 42 8.43 -23.21 2.17
C ASN A 42 8.54 -22.90 0.65
N ARG A 43 8.92 -21.67 0.29
CA ARG A 43 9.05 -21.17 -1.09
C ARG A 43 7.77 -21.12 -1.92
N ASN A 44 6.60 -21.25 -1.32
CA ASN A 44 5.32 -21.20 -2.02
C ASN A 44 4.76 -19.79 -2.14
N THR A 45 5.00 -18.96 -1.12
CA THR A 45 4.47 -17.60 -1.05
C THR A 45 5.58 -16.59 -1.30
N LYS A 46 5.33 -15.65 -2.21
CA LYS A 46 6.22 -14.51 -2.50
C LYS A 46 5.47 -13.21 -2.26
N ILE A 47 6.06 -12.37 -1.41
CA ILE A 47 5.54 -11.04 -1.07
C ILE A 47 6.42 -9.96 -1.69
N PHE A 48 5.85 -8.79 -1.89
CA PHE A 48 6.49 -7.61 -2.43
C PHE A 48 6.25 -6.44 -1.48
N VAL A 49 7.31 -5.88 -0.94
CA VAL A 49 7.27 -4.66 -0.14
C VAL A 49 7.50 -3.49 -1.08
N ARG A 50 6.53 -2.58 -1.14
CA ARG A 50 6.55 -1.37 -1.97
C ARG A 50 6.45 -0.14 -1.11
N TYR A 51 6.99 0.96 -1.60
CA TYR A 51 7.00 2.23 -0.87
C TYR A 51 6.28 3.29 -1.66
N ASP A 52 5.58 4.18 -0.96
CA ASP A 52 5.12 5.42 -1.59
C ASP A 52 6.18 6.53 -1.55
N TYR A 53 5.86 7.68 -2.15
CA TYR A 53 6.78 8.82 -2.24
C TYR A 53 7.20 9.43 -0.89
N VAL A 54 6.58 9.01 0.22
CA VAL A 54 6.96 9.41 1.58
C VAL A 54 7.43 8.20 2.40
N SER A 55 7.94 7.19 1.71
CA SER A 55 8.58 5.99 2.27
C SER A 55 7.69 5.14 3.18
N ARG A 56 6.36 5.17 3.01
CA ARG A 56 5.47 4.27 3.76
C ARG A 56 5.41 2.89 3.09
N PRO A 57 5.61 1.80 3.85
CA PRO A 57 5.57 0.46 3.28
C PRO A 57 4.13 -0.04 3.09
N SER A 58 3.91 -0.70 1.96
CA SER A 58 2.77 -1.58 1.70
C SER A 58 3.28 -2.95 1.26
N VAL A 59 2.56 -4.01 1.62
CA VAL A 59 2.90 -5.38 1.22
C VAL A 59 1.86 -5.92 0.26
N PHE A 60 2.35 -6.48 -0.85
CA PHE A 60 1.55 -7.07 -1.91
C PHE A 60 1.90 -8.54 -2.13
N LEU A 61 0.91 -9.32 -2.53
CA LEU A 61 1.09 -10.66 -3.07
C LEU A 61 1.47 -10.60 -4.56
N LYS A 62 1.93 -11.73 -5.10
CA LYS A 62 2.31 -11.89 -6.52
C LYS A 62 1.18 -11.55 -7.51
N ASP A 63 -0.07 -11.73 -7.10
CA ASP A 63 -1.26 -11.38 -7.90
C ASP A 63 -1.62 -9.88 -7.83
N GLY A 64 -0.86 -9.08 -7.07
CA GLY A 64 -1.07 -7.65 -6.91
C GLY A 64 -2.08 -7.27 -5.83
N ARG A 65 -2.59 -8.23 -5.03
CA ARG A 65 -3.43 -7.92 -3.87
C ARG A 65 -2.59 -7.30 -2.76
N GLU A 66 -3.02 -6.15 -2.24
CA GLU A 66 -2.45 -5.51 -1.05
C GLU A 66 -2.97 -6.27 0.18
N ILE A 67 -2.04 -6.73 1.04
CA ILE A 67 -2.35 -7.44 2.28
C ILE A 67 -2.00 -6.61 3.52
N TYR A 68 -1.19 -5.57 3.35
CA TYR A 68 -0.83 -4.65 4.40
C TYR A 68 -0.53 -3.27 3.81
N SER A 69 -0.96 -2.23 4.51
CA SER A 69 -0.59 -0.83 4.24
C SER A 69 -0.30 -0.16 5.56
N TYR A 70 0.84 0.48 5.69
CA TYR A 70 1.12 1.33 6.82
C TYR A 70 0.19 2.56 6.82
N GLU A 71 -0.46 2.85 7.95
CA GLU A 71 -1.42 3.95 8.09
C GLU A 71 -0.84 5.21 8.77
N GLY A 72 0.39 5.13 9.27
CA GLY A 72 1.04 6.26 9.93
C GLY A 72 1.52 7.36 8.98
N PRO A 73 2.15 8.40 9.54
CA PRO A 73 2.74 9.49 8.75
C PRO A 73 3.88 8.99 7.86
N GLY A 74 4.20 9.74 6.82
CA GLY A 74 5.40 9.47 6.02
C GLY A 74 6.68 9.59 6.83
N PHE A 75 7.72 8.88 6.41
CA PHE A 75 9.03 8.97 7.02
C PHE A 75 9.83 10.09 6.35
N MET A 76 10.64 10.81 7.13
CA MET A 76 11.46 11.91 6.61
C MET A 76 12.66 11.42 5.78
N GLU A 77 13.05 10.16 5.95
CA GLU A 77 14.18 9.54 5.29
C GLU A 77 13.70 8.42 4.35
N THR A 78 14.50 8.09 3.35
CA THR A 78 14.27 6.92 2.49
C THR A 78 14.54 5.65 3.30
N LEU A 79 13.47 5.01 3.76
CA LEU A 79 13.55 3.78 4.54
C LEU A 79 13.31 2.54 3.69
N GLN A 80 14.00 1.46 4.06
CA GLN A 80 13.76 0.12 3.55
C GLN A 80 13.49 -0.80 4.74
N PHE A 81 12.30 -1.39 4.77
CA PHE A 81 11.89 -2.39 5.73
C PHE A 81 12.34 -3.78 5.26
N ASP A 82 12.90 -4.54 6.21
CA ASP A 82 13.22 -5.95 6.03
C ASP A 82 12.06 -6.82 6.50
N VAL A 83 12.11 -8.10 6.10
CA VAL A 83 11.13 -9.11 6.47
C VAL A 83 11.81 -10.27 7.19
N GLU A 84 11.24 -10.64 8.34
CA GLU A 84 11.58 -11.87 9.06
C GLU A 84 10.34 -12.78 9.09
N TRP A 85 10.46 -13.99 8.55
CA TRP A 85 9.37 -14.95 8.54
C TRP A 85 9.24 -15.66 9.89
N VAL A 86 8.04 -15.64 10.47
CA VAL A 86 7.71 -16.39 11.69
C VAL A 86 7.28 -17.81 11.30
N ASP A 87 6.46 -17.91 10.26
CA ASP A 87 6.03 -19.16 9.65
C ASP A 87 5.82 -18.98 8.12
N ASN A 88 4.97 -19.77 7.47
CA ASN A 88 4.73 -19.67 6.01
C ASN A 88 3.73 -18.58 5.62
N ASP A 89 2.83 -18.22 6.53
CA ASP A 89 1.73 -17.29 6.32
C ASP A 89 1.88 -16.03 7.20
N THR A 90 2.83 -16.01 8.15
CA THR A 90 3.06 -14.90 9.08
C THR A 90 4.51 -14.40 9.00
N PHE A 91 4.69 -13.09 8.94
CA PHE A 91 6.01 -12.46 8.96
C PHE A 91 6.00 -11.14 9.73
N ILE A 92 7.18 -10.71 10.15
CA ILE A 92 7.43 -9.42 10.79
C ILE A 92 8.08 -8.52 9.74
N LEU A 93 7.42 -7.39 9.45
CA LEU A 93 7.97 -6.29 8.68
C LEU A 93 8.63 -5.31 9.65
N TYR A 94 9.93 -5.06 9.53
CA TYR A 94 10.64 -4.23 10.50
C TYR A 94 11.67 -3.30 9.86
N ASN A 95 11.98 -2.20 10.56
CA ASN A 95 13.08 -1.32 10.21
C ASN A 95 13.82 -0.90 11.49
N LYS A 96 15.12 -1.21 11.55
CA LYS A 96 15.98 -0.95 12.72
C LYS A 96 16.34 0.52 12.91
N GLN A 97 16.33 1.33 11.85
CA GLN A 97 16.69 2.76 11.91
C GLN A 97 15.62 3.56 12.65
N VAL A 98 14.35 3.23 12.42
CA VAL A 98 13.21 3.87 13.10
C VAL A 98 12.64 3.06 14.26
N ASN A 99 13.20 1.87 14.53
CA ASN A 99 12.75 0.96 15.59
C ASN A 99 11.25 0.61 15.51
N GLU A 100 10.77 0.39 14.28
CA GLU A 100 9.38 0.04 13.99
C GLU A 100 9.30 -1.42 13.53
N SER A 101 8.26 -2.14 13.98
CA SER A 101 8.01 -3.52 13.60
C SER A 101 6.52 -3.84 13.61
N TYR A 102 6.06 -4.55 12.57
CA TYR A 102 4.66 -4.89 12.38
C TYR A 102 4.53 -6.37 12.01
N THR A 103 3.67 -7.10 12.74
CA THR A 103 3.32 -8.48 12.37
C THR A 103 2.23 -8.46 11.31
N VAL A 104 2.45 -9.19 10.23
CA VAL A 104 1.53 -9.28 9.09
C VAL A 104 1.20 -10.74 8.81
N GLU A 105 -0.09 -11.03 8.75
CA GLU A 105 -0.64 -12.34 8.41
C GLU A 105 -1.18 -12.33 6.98
N ILE A 106 -0.87 -13.37 6.22
CA ILE A 106 -1.33 -13.53 4.84
C ILE A 106 -2.75 -14.14 4.88
N PRO A 107 -3.78 -13.43 4.38
CA PRO A 107 -5.13 -13.95 4.34
C PRO A 107 -5.23 -15.14 3.38
N ARG A 108 -5.89 -16.21 3.82
CA ARG A 108 -6.16 -17.42 3.03
C ARG A 108 -7.37 -17.26 2.12
#